data_AF-A0A9W8Q479-F1
#
_entry.id   AF-A0A9W8Q479-F1
#
_cell.length_a   1.000
_cell.length_b   1.000
_cell.length_c   1.000
_cell.angle_alpha   90.00
_cell.angle_beta   90.00
_cell.angle_gamma   90.00
#
_symmetry.space_group_name_H-M   'P 1'
#
loop_
_entity.id
_entity.type
_entity.pdbx_description
1 polymer ?
#
loop_
_entity_poly.entity_id
_entity_poly.type
_entity_poly.pdbx_seq_one_letter_code
_entity_poly.pdbx_strand_id
1 'polypeptide(L)'
;MKTSRAALRTSWSSSPSRVIIGASFAGHYAARLLARSLPADSKYRVVVIEPNSHFQFTWVLPRFCVIPGGHEHKAFVPYGKYADAADGALHWIKDRAVRITESAVVLQDADESVPYEYLVIATGAAVQDGLPSRVNNTENAEGLKRLEVEVILEDRVIEEDDTNGTVTLKSGRKIERNYFINCTGQKPNSSILATLAPASTSTLGYIKVKPTLQ
;
A
#
# COMPACT_ATOMS: atom_id res chain seq x y z
N MET A 1 12.07 23.17 -10.16
CA MET A 1 12.55 22.99 -11.54
C MET A 1 12.05 21.64 -12.01
N LYS A 2 10.99 21.60 -12.83
CA LYS A 2 10.37 20.34 -13.31
C LYS A 2 11.21 19.81 -14.47
N THR A 3 12.08 18.85 -14.23
CA THR A 3 12.69 18.06 -15.31
C THR A 3 11.55 17.36 -16.06
N SER A 4 11.47 17.55 -17.38
CA SER A 4 10.37 17.00 -18.19
C SER A 4 10.41 15.47 -18.20
N ARG A 5 9.24 14.81 -18.19
CA ARG A 5 9.12 13.33 -18.28
C ARG A 5 9.93 12.74 -19.45
N ALA A 6 10.10 13.49 -20.54
CA ALA A 6 10.90 13.10 -21.70
C ALA A 6 12.42 12.97 -21.41
N ALA A 7 13.01 13.82 -20.57
CA ALA A 7 14.43 13.72 -20.20
C ALA A 7 14.71 12.54 -19.23
N LEU A 8 13.71 12.17 -18.42
CA LEU A 8 13.75 10.97 -17.59
C LEU A 8 13.79 9.69 -18.45
N ARG A 9 12.99 9.61 -19.52
CA ARG A 9 12.96 8.45 -20.45
C ARG A 9 14.33 8.08 -21.02
N THR A 10 15.11 9.06 -21.49
CA THR A 10 16.43 8.79 -22.10
C THR A 10 17.51 8.45 -21.08
N SER A 11 17.40 8.98 -19.86
CA SER A 11 18.33 8.66 -18.76
C SER A 11 18.02 7.33 -18.06
N TRP A 12 16.87 6.71 -18.37
CA TRP A 12 16.48 5.44 -17.76
C TRP A 12 16.96 4.19 -18.47
N SER A 13 17.24 4.28 -19.77
CA SER A 13 17.69 3.15 -20.57
C SER A 13 19.16 2.76 -20.37
N SER A 14 19.98 3.61 -19.74
CA SER A 14 21.43 3.43 -19.68
C SER A 14 21.99 3.00 -18.31
N SER A 15 21.18 2.99 -17.25
CA SER A 15 21.62 2.69 -15.88
C SER A 15 20.76 1.59 -15.23
N PRO A 16 21.35 0.49 -14.72
CA PRO A 16 20.58 -0.58 -14.10
C PRO A 16 19.86 -0.04 -12.86
N SER A 17 18.54 -0.21 -12.84
CA SER A 17 17.68 0.37 -11.81
C SER A 17 17.17 -0.71 -10.86
N ARG A 18 17.23 -0.43 -9.56
CA ARG A 18 16.56 -1.23 -8.52
C ARG A 18 15.21 -0.59 -8.27
N VAL A 19 14.14 -1.28 -8.66
CA VAL A 19 12.78 -0.74 -8.59
C VAL A 19 12.08 -1.26 -7.35
N ILE A 20 11.37 -0.38 -6.66
CA ILE A 20 10.55 -0.69 -5.49
C ILE A 20 9.12 -0.27 -5.81
N ILE A 21 8.17 -1.20 -5.72
CA ILE A 21 6.74 -0.93 -5.91
C ILE A 21 6.06 -0.83 -4.56
N GLY A 22 5.50 0.34 -4.27
CA GLY A 22 4.89 0.67 -2.98
C GLY A 22 5.91 1.26 -2.00
N ALA A 23 5.51 2.30 -1.27
CA ALA A 23 6.38 3.05 -0.37
C ALA A 23 5.71 3.36 0.97
N SER A 24 4.88 2.44 1.45
CA SER A 24 4.53 2.36 2.86
C SER A 24 5.71 1.82 3.67
N PHE A 25 5.47 1.25 4.86
CA PHE A 25 6.50 0.86 5.83
C PHE A 25 7.68 0.09 5.22
N ALA A 26 7.42 -1.02 4.52
CA ALA A 26 8.47 -1.86 3.96
C ALA A 26 9.20 -1.17 2.81
N GLY A 27 8.46 -0.63 1.84
CA GLY A 27 9.05 -0.05 0.63
C GLY A 27 9.83 1.24 0.88
N HIS A 28 9.32 2.12 1.74
CA HIS A 28 10.03 3.33 2.14
C HIS A 28 11.34 3.00 2.87
N TYR A 29 11.30 2.02 3.77
CA TYR A 29 12.49 1.59 4.51
C TYR A 29 13.52 0.92 3.60
N ALA A 30 13.09 0.03 2.70
CA ALA A 30 13.95 -0.59 1.69
C ALA A 30 14.59 0.48 0.78
N ALA A 31 13.81 1.45 0.31
CA ALA A 31 14.31 2.55 -0.51
C ALA A 31 15.40 3.35 0.21
N ARG A 32 15.16 3.69 1.48
CA ARG A 32 16.13 4.41 2.31
C ARG A 32 17.42 3.63 2.49
N LEU A 33 17.34 2.35 2.85
CA LEU A 33 18.53 1.52 3.07
C LEU A 33 19.33 1.32 1.78
N LEU A 34 18.66 0.97 0.69
CA LEU A 34 19.31 0.74 -0.59
C LEU A 34 19.97 2.03 -1.10
N ALA A 35 19.26 3.16 -1.07
CA ALA A 35 19.83 4.43 -1.55
C ALA A 35 21.05 4.87 -0.73
N ARG A 36 21.03 4.69 0.59
CA ARG A 36 22.17 5.02 1.48
C ARG A 36 23.37 4.10 1.32
N SER A 37 23.14 2.87 0.82
CA SER A 37 24.22 1.91 0.56
C SER A 37 24.94 2.15 -0.76
N LEU A 38 24.41 3.01 -1.63
CA LEU A 38 25.04 3.32 -2.91
C LEU A 38 26.20 4.30 -2.72
N PRO A 39 27.40 3.98 -3.25
CA PRO A 39 28.48 4.95 -3.39
C PRO A 39 28.04 6.18 -4.19
N ALA A 40 28.68 7.33 -3.94
CA ALA A 40 28.36 8.59 -4.64
C ALA A 40 28.61 8.52 -6.16
N ASP A 41 29.53 7.66 -6.61
CA ASP A 41 29.88 7.38 -7.99
C ASP A 41 29.14 6.15 -8.58
N SER A 42 28.14 5.63 -7.84
CA SER A 42 27.34 4.49 -8.28
C SER A 42 26.63 4.76 -9.59
N LYS A 43 26.77 3.83 -10.54
CA LYS A 43 25.96 3.79 -11.77
C LYS A 43 24.54 3.26 -11.53
N TYR A 44 24.31 2.64 -10.37
CA TYR A 44 22.99 2.18 -9.97
C TYR A 44 22.22 3.28 -9.26
N ARG A 45 20.90 3.19 -9.33
CA ARG A 45 19.97 4.05 -8.61
C ARG A 45 18.77 3.25 -8.12
N VAL A 46 18.11 3.78 -7.10
CA VAL A 46 16.86 3.25 -6.54
C VAL A 46 15.70 4.06 -7.08
N VAL A 47 14.72 3.38 -7.66
CA VAL A 47 13.50 3.98 -8.19
C VAL A 47 12.31 3.46 -7.39
N VAL A 48 11.54 4.38 -6.80
CA VAL A 48 10.33 4.06 -6.04
C VAL A 48 9.12 4.44 -6.87
N ILE A 49 8.22 3.48 -7.11
CA ILE A 49 6.93 3.68 -7.77
C ILE A 49 5.85 3.62 -6.69
N GLU A 50 5.22 4.76 -6.41
CA GLU A 50 4.21 4.90 -5.36
C GLU A 50 3.10 5.86 -5.81
N PRO A 51 1.82 5.43 -5.85
CA PRO A 51 0.73 6.30 -6.28
C PRO A 51 0.46 7.47 -5.33
N ASN A 52 0.73 7.31 -4.03
CA ASN A 52 0.49 8.35 -3.04
C ASN A 52 1.60 9.41 -3.04
N SER A 53 1.25 10.67 -2.83
CA SER A 53 2.26 11.74 -2.61
C SER A 53 2.80 11.79 -1.17
N HIS A 54 2.30 10.94 -0.28
CA HIS A 54 2.62 10.92 1.14
C HIS A 54 2.70 9.50 1.67
N PHE A 55 3.39 9.32 2.79
CA PHE A 55 3.28 8.15 3.63
C PHE A 55 1.98 8.20 4.42
N GLN A 56 1.17 7.14 4.34
CA GLN A 56 -0.02 6.99 5.18
C GLN A 56 0.34 6.21 6.45
N PHE A 57 0.28 6.85 7.60
CA PHE A 57 0.37 6.14 8.89
C PHE A 57 -0.99 5.52 9.21
N THR A 58 -1.30 4.41 8.53
CA THR A 58 -2.66 3.86 8.48
C THR A 58 -3.27 3.54 9.85
N TRP A 59 -2.45 3.24 10.86
CA TRP A 59 -2.91 2.89 12.21
C TRP A 59 -3.47 4.06 13.03
N VAL A 60 -3.17 5.31 12.65
CA VAL A 60 -3.75 6.48 13.35
C VAL A 60 -5.01 7.01 12.67
N LEU A 61 -5.36 6.50 11.47
CA LEU A 61 -6.54 6.97 10.72
C LEU A 61 -7.83 6.86 11.53
N PRO A 62 -8.19 5.70 12.15
CA PRO A 62 -9.42 5.61 12.93
C PRO A 62 -9.45 6.61 14.10
N ARG A 63 -8.28 6.87 14.70
CA ARG A 63 -8.16 7.78 15.82
C ARG A 63 -8.38 9.23 15.38
N PHE A 64 -7.85 9.63 14.22
CA PHE A 64 -8.06 10.99 13.74
C PHE A 64 -9.46 11.24 13.17
N CYS A 65 -10.21 10.20 12.79
CA CYS A 65 -11.62 10.35 12.39
C CYS A 65 -12.56 10.84 13.50
N VAL A 66 -12.15 10.72 14.78
CA VAL A 66 -13.04 10.98 15.93
C VAL A 66 -12.49 12.05 16.89
N ILE A 67 -11.25 12.51 16.70
CA ILE A 67 -10.68 13.55 17.57
C ILE A 67 -11.04 14.94 17.01
N PRO A 68 -11.71 15.80 17.80
CA PRO A 68 -11.99 17.18 17.39
C PRO A 68 -10.72 17.99 17.13
N GLY A 69 -10.81 19.02 16.27
CA GLY A 69 -9.72 19.97 16.07
C GLY A 69 -8.83 19.70 14.85
N GLY A 70 -9.29 18.90 13.88
CA GLY A 70 -8.68 18.84 12.54
C GLY A 70 -7.29 18.19 12.52
N HIS A 71 -7.12 17.05 13.20
CA HIS A 71 -5.82 16.38 13.34
C HIS A 71 -5.51 15.34 12.24
N GLU A 72 -6.39 15.15 11.28
CA GLU A 72 -6.31 14.14 10.21
C GLU A 72 -5.06 14.31 9.34
N HIS A 73 -4.63 15.56 9.13
CA HIS A 73 -3.42 15.88 8.38
C HIS A 73 -2.15 15.20 8.93
N LYS A 74 -2.12 14.89 10.23
CA LYS A 74 -0.99 14.19 10.87
C LYS A 74 -0.85 12.72 10.44
N ALA A 75 -1.89 12.14 9.84
CA ALA A 75 -1.84 10.77 9.28
C ALA A 75 -1.07 10.70 7.95
N PHE A 76 -0.93 11.84 7.27
CA PHE A 76 -0.44 11.95 5.91
C PHE A 76 0.92 12.65 5.93
N VAL A 77 1.98 11.87 6.12
CA VAL A 77 3.34 12.40 6.27
C VAL A 77 3.96 12.60 4.89
N PRO A 78 4.34 13.82 4.49
CA PRO A 78 5.02 14.04 3.21
C PRO A 78 6.28 13.17 3.11
N TYR A 79 6.52 12.58 1.94
CA TYR A 79 7.82 11.95 1.69
C TYR A 79 8.89 13.05 1.69
N GLY A 80 9.69 13.11 2.77
CA GLY A 80 10.78 14.07 2.89
C GLY A 80 12.09 13.55 2.33
N LYS A 81 13.12 14.39 2.37
CA LYS A 81 14.51 14.06 2.01
C LYS A 81 15.19 13.16 3.06
N TYR A 82 14.47 12.17 3.59
CA TYR A 82 14.93 11.35 4.73
C TYR A 82 15.89 10.22 4.36
N ALA A 83 16.18 10.08 3.06
CA ALA A 83 17.32 9.30 2.63
C ALA A 83 18.54 10.24 2.65
N ASP A 84 19.36 10.13 3.69
CA ASP A 84 20.73 10.67 3.71
C ASP A 84 21.60 9.94 2.67
N ALA A 85 21.20 10.02 1.40
CA ALA A 85 21.77 9.32 0.27
C ALA A 85 22.43 10.32 -0.67
N ALA A 86 23.36 9.83 -1.50
CA ALA A 86 23.99 10.65 -2.51
C ALA A 86 22.96 11.25 -3.48
N ASP A 87 23.24 12.44 -4.00
CA ASP A 87 22.39 13.09 -4.99
C ASP A 87 22.18 12.18 -6.21
N GLY A 88 20.93 11.96 -6.60
CA GLY A 88 20.58 11.06 -7.70
C GLY A 88 20.53 9.56 -7.33
N ALA A 89 20.83 9.17 -6.08
CA ALA A 89 20.72 7.77 -5.66
C ALA A 89 19.26 7.28 -5.54
N LEU A 90 18.32 8.19 -5.27
CA LEU A 90 16.90 7.88 -5.04
C LEU A 90 15.99 8.73 -5.92
N HIS A 91 15.13 8.06 -6.68
CA HIS A 91 14.12 8.67 -7.55
C HIS A 91 12.71 8.22 -7.19
N TRP A 92 11.76 9.15 -7.17
CA TRP A 92 10.35 8.88 -6.91
C TRP A 92 9.51 9.09 -8.16
N ILE A 93 8.70 8.09 -8.48
CA ILE A 93 7.68 8.14 -9.53
C ILE A 93 6.32 8.06 -8.82
N LYS A 94 5.56 9.16 -8.91
CA LYS A 94 4.19 9.20 -8.41
C LYS A 94 3.24 8.60 -9.46
N ASP A 95 3.15 7.28 -9.48
CA ASP A 95 2.30 6.52 -10.40
C ASP A 95 1.99 5.14 -9.79
N ARG A 96 1.03 4.43 -10.36
CA ARG A 96 0.68 3.04 -10.02
C ARG A 96 1.35 2.08 -10.99
N ALA A 97 2.07 1.10 -10.47
CA ALA A 97 2.44 -0.07 -11.26
C ALA A 97 1.20 -0.92 -11.57
N VAL A 98 0.93 -1.20 -12.83
CA VAL A 98 -0.24 -1.99 -13.27
C VAL A 98 0.13 -3.37 -13.80
N ARG A 99 1.37 -3.54 -14.28
CA ARG A 99 1.88 -4.81 -14.79
C ARG A 99 3.38 -4.90 -14.62
N ILE A 100 3.90 -6.09 -14.33
CA ILE A 100 5.32 -6.39 -14.30
C ILE A 100 5.62 -7.36 -15.46
N THR A 101 6.69 -7.09 -16.21
CA THR A 101 7.31 -8.02 -17.17
C THR A 101 8.65 -8.49 -16.61
N GLU A 102 9.34 -9.40 -17.29
CA GLU A 102 10.64 -9.90 -16.83
C GLU A 102 11.70 -8.81 -16.63
N SER A 103 11.59 -7.69 -17.36
CA SER A 103 12.60 -6.63 -17.41
C SER A 103 12.09 -5.23 -17.08
N ALA A 104 10.78 -5.04 -16.90
CA ALA A 104 10.22 -3.71 -16.69
C ALA A 104 8.92 -3.71 -15.87
N VAL A 105 8.66 -2.60 -15.20
CA VAL A 105 7.37 -2.28 -14.57
C VAL A 105 6.60 -1.32 -15.47
N VAL A 106 5.39 -1.69 -15.85
CA VAL A 106 4.47 -0.85 -16.64
C VAL A 106 3.62 -0.02 -15.69
N LEU A 107 3.58 1.29 -15.94
CA LEU A 107 2.85 2.26 -15.13
C LEU A 107 1.41 2.45 -15.64
N GLN A 108 0.55 3.04 -14.82
CA GLN A 108 -0.85 3.28 -15.15
C GLN A 108 -1.01 4.41 -16.19
N ASP A 109 -0.21 5.47 -16.10
CA ASP A 109 -0.12 6.47 -17.16
C ASP A 109 0.44 5.76 -18.42
N ALA A 110 -0.44 5.55 -19.42
CA ALA A 110 -0.11 4.79 -20.62
C ALA A 110 1.12 5.37 -21.34
N ASP A 111 2.01 4.49 -21.81
CA ASP A 111 3.32 4.73 -22.48
C ASP A 111 4.57 4.88 -21.59
N GLU A 112 4.47 4.64 -20.28
CA GLU A 112 5.65 4.63 -19.40
C GLU A 112 5.94 3.23 -18.82
N SER A 113 7.18 2.77 -19.04
CA SER A 113 7.71 1.56 -18.40
C SER A 113 9.08 1.83 -17.81
N VAL A 114 9.34 1.25 -16.64
CA VAL A 114 10.57 1.43 -15.88
C VAL A 114 11.37 0.13 -15.94
N PRO A 115 12.51 0.08 -16.64
CA PRO A 115 13.34 -1.11 -16.66
C PRO A 115 13.94 -1.36 -15.26
N TYR A 116 14.13 -2.63 -14.91
CA TYR A 116 14.75 -3.00 -13.64
C TYR A 116 15.70 -4.19 -13.79
N GLU A 117 16.69 -4.24 -12.90
CA GLU A 117 17.54 -5.42 -12.70
C GLU A 117 17.11 -6.19 -11.46
N TYR A 118 16.70 -5.47 -10.42
CA TYR A 118 16.11 -6.03 -9.20
C TYR A 118 14.79 -5.32 -8.91
N LEU A 119 13.80 -6.11 -8.52
CA LEU A 119 12.47 -5.62 -8.17
C LEU A 119 12.11 -5.99 -6.74
N VAL A 120 11.71 -5.00 -5.95
CA VAL A 120 11.16 -5.19 -4.60
C VAL A 120 9.66 -4.92 -4.64
N ILE A 121 8.86 -5.93 -4.30
CA ILE A 121 7.40 -5.80 -4.23
C ILE A 121 7.01 -5.52 -2.78
N ALA A 122 6.62 -4.27 -2.51
CA ALA A 122 6.22 -3.77 -1.20
C ALA A 122 4.80 -3.16 -1.23
N THR A 123 3.91 -3.76 -2.03
CA THR A 123 2.54 -3.31 -2.29
C THR A 123 1.56 -3.47 -1.12
N GLY A 124 2.01 -4.10 -0.03
CA GLY A 124 1.24 -4.29 1.20
C GLY A 124 0.00 -5.16 0.99
N ALA A 125 -1.05 -4.82 1.73
CA ALA A 125 -2.34 -5.50 1.66
C ALA A 125 -3.45 -4.46 1.50
N ALA A 126 -4.51 -4.85 0.80
CA ALA A 126 -5.66 -3.99 0.58
C ALA A 126 -6.83 -4.44 1.47
N VAL A 127 -7.58 -3.47 1.99
CA VAL A 127 -8.95 -3.71 2.47
C VAL A 127 -9.90 -3.46 1.31
N GLN A 128 -11.05 -4.13 1.34
CA GLN A 128 -12.14 -3.73 0.46
C GLN A 128 -12.77 -2.43 1.01
N ASP A 129 -13.01 -2.31 2.34
CA ASP A 129 -13.45 -1.10 3.12
C ASP A 129 -13.02 -1.17 4.63
N GLY A 130 -13.10 -0.10 5.49
CA GLY A 130 -12.35 -0.08 6.80
C GLY A 130 -12.73 0.83 8.01
N LEU A 131 -12.56 0.28 9.25
CA LEU A 131 -13.05 0.47 10.67
C LEU A 131 -14.12 -0.66 10.95
N PRO A 132 -14.57 -0.98 12.18
CA PRO A 132 -13.85 -0.93 13.44
C PRO A 132 -12.80 -2.04 13.58
N SER A 133 -11.88 -2.16 12.62
CA SER A 133 -11.11 -3.39 12.41
C SER A 133 -10.23 -3.86 13.57
N ARG A 134 -10.14 -3.13 14.70
CA ARG A 134 -9.60 -3.60 15.99
C ARG A 134 -10.17 -2.88 17.22
N VAL A 135 -10.54 -3.65 18.26
CA VAL A 135 -11.02 -3.20 19.59
C VAL A 135 -9.91 -3.18 20.67
N ASN A 136 -8.89 -4.05 20.54
CA ASN A 136 -7.68 -4.17 21.39
C ASN A 136 -7.91 -4.39 22.92
N ASN A 137 -8.59 -5.47 23.31
CA ASN A 137 -8.60 -5.98 24.68
C ASN A 137 -8.52 -7.53 24.66
N THR A 138 -7.79 -8.15 25.59
CA THR A 138 -7.60 -9.61 25.65
C THR A 138 -8.62 -10.33 26.53
N GLU A 139 -9.42 -9.59 27.33
CA GLU A 139 -10.48 -10.13 28.19
C GLU A 139 -11.88 -9.78 27.65
N ASN A 140 -12.75 -10.80 27.56
CA ASN A 140 -14.02 -10.77 26.80
C ASN A 140 -15.05 -9.80 27.40
N ALA A 141 -15.28 -9.86 28.72
CA ALA A 141 -16.27 -9.04 29.40
C ALA A 141 -15.96 -7.51 29.37
N GLU A 142 -14.68 -7.13 29.29
CA GLU A 142 -14.27 -5.72 29.19
C GLU A 142 -14.07 -5.22 27.76
N GLY A 143 -14.00 -6.12 26.77
CA GLY A 143 -14.19 -5.76 25.36
C GLY A 143 -15.65 -5.40 25.05
N LEU A 144 -16.60 -6.12 25.67
CA LEU A 144 -18.04 -5.97 25.47
C LEU A 144 -18.61 -4.67 26.08
N LYS A 145 -18.15 -4.25 27.26
CA LYS A 145 -18.58 -2.97 27.88
C LYS A 145 -18.13 -1.71 27.12
N ARG A 146 -17.10 -1.82 26.27
CA ARG A 146 -16.56 -0.69 25.49
C ARG A 146 -17.30 -0.43 24.17
N LEU A 147 -18.24 -1.30 23.79
CA LEU A 147 -18.89 -1.33 22.49
C LEU A 147 -20.37 -1.68 22.66
N GLU A 148 -21.19 -0.86 23.33
CA GLU A 148 -22.64 -1.12 23.42
C GLU A 148 -23.26 -1.23 22.01
N VAL A 149 -23.44 -2.46 21.54
CA VAL A 149 -23.67 -2.83 20.13
C VAL A 149 -24.59 -4.05 20.08
N GLU A 150 -25.55 -4.06 19.16
CA GLU A 150 -26.29 -5.26 18.76
C GLU A 150 -25.35 -6.22 18.02
N VAL A 151 -25.13 -7.42 18.57
CA VAL A 151 -24.24 -8.41 17.96
C VAL A 151 -25.05 -9.41 17.12
N ILE A 152 -24.79 -9.43 15.81
CA ILE A 152 -25.41 -10.36 14.86
C ILE A 152 -24.35 -11.37 14.44
N LEU A 153 -24.49 -12.61 14.93
CA LEU A 153 -23.60 -13.73 14.63
C LEU A 153 -24.17 -14.60 13.49
N GLU A 154 -23.32 -15.44 12.90
CA GLU A 154 -23.65 -16.37 11.79
C GLU A 154 -24.15 -15.73 10.49
N ASP A 155 -24.09 -14.40 10.40
CA ASP A 155 -24.48 -13.63 9.24
C ASP A 155 -23.35 -12.70 8.81
N ARG A 156 -23.31 -12.33 7.52
CA ARG A 156 -22.26 -11.46 6.97
C ARG A 156 -22.83 -10.45 6.00
N VAL A 157 -22.25 -9.26 5.96
CA VAL A 157 -22.57 -8.24 4.95
C VAL A 157 -22.19 -8.77 3.56
N ILE A 158 -23.11 -8.67 2.62
CA ILE A 158 -22.91 -9.06 1.21
C ILE A 158 -23.08 -7.87 0.24
N GLU A 159 -23.68 -6.77 0.70
CA GLU A 159 -23.92 -5.58 -0.09
C GLU A 159 -23.95 -4.33 0.81
N GLU A 160 -23.38 -3.24 0.30
CA GLU A 160 -23.31 -1.93 0.95
C GLU A 160 -24.00 -0.90 0.05
N ASP A 161 -25.12 -0.34 0.52
CA ASP A 161 -25.82 0.77 -0.13
C ASP A 161 -25.55 2.06 0.65
N ASP A 162 -24.45 2.73 0.31
CA ASP A 162 -24.06 4.00 0.95
C ASP A 162 -25.06 5.13 0.67
N THR A 163 -25.80 5.06 -0.45
CA THR A 163 -26.76 6.09 -0.84
C THR A 163 -27.95 6.11 0.12
N ASN A 164 -28.44 4.94 0.47
CA ASN A 164 -29.57 4.76 1.40
C ASN A 164 -29.12 4.40 2.82
N GLY A 165 -27.81 4.42 3.10
CA GLY A 165 -27.25 4.10 4.41
C GLY A 165 -27.64 2.71 4.90
N THR A 166 -27.65 1.70 4.03
CA THR A 166 -28.10 0.34 4.37
C THR A 166 -27.02 -0.69 4.08
N VAL A 167 -26.94 -1.74 4.91
CA VAL A 167 -26.17 -2.96 4.58
C VAL A 167 -27.11 -4.16 4.52
N THR A 168 -26.91 -5.01 3.51
CA THR A 168 -27.67 -6.25 3.35
C THR A 168 -26.82 -7.42 3.82
N LEU A 169 -27.38 -8.24 4.71
CA LEU A 169 -26.75 -9.46 5.19
C LEU A 169 -27.08 -10.67 4.31
N LYS A 170 -26.31 -11.75 4.44
CA LYS A 170 -26.51 -13.01 3.71
C LYS A 170 -27.89 -13.63 3.98
N SER A 171 -28.45 -13.43 5.17
CA SER A 171 -29.82 -13.86 5.48
C SER A 171 -30.93 -13.11 4.72
N GLY A 172 -30.59 -12.00 4.04
CA GLY A 172 -31.55 -11.05 3.47
C GLY A 172 -31.97 -9.95 4.45
N ARG A 173 -31.56 -10.01 5.73
CA ARG A 173 -31.76 -8.92 6.69
C ARG A 173 -31.08 -7.64 6.18
N LYS A 174 -31.80 -6.51 6.26
CA LYS A 174 -31.25 -5.18 5.99
C LYS A 174 -31.06 -4.42 7.30
N ILE A 175 -29.94 -3.73 7.42
CA ILE A 175 -29.62 -2.91 8.58
C ILE A 175 -29.39 -1.48 8.10
N GLU A 176 -30.22 -0.56 8.58
CA GLU A 176 -30.00 0.87 8.41
C GLU A 176 -28.84 1.32 9.31
N ARG A 177 -27.98 2.17 8.76
CA ARG A 177 -26.77 2.66 9.41
C ARG A 177 -26.45 4.08 8.93
N ASN A 178 -26.06 4.94 9.87
CA ASN A 178 -25.48 6.24 9.51
C ASN A 178 -24.01 6.11 9.12
N TYR A 179 -23.33 5.09 9.65
CA TYR A 179 -21.94 4.80 9.36
C TYR A 179 -21.75 3.29 9.45
N PHE A 180 -21.17 2.69 8.40
CA PHE A 180 -20.80 1.28 8.42
C PHE A 180 -19.32 1.22 8.38
N ILE A 181 -18.80 0.20 9.06
CA ILE A 181 -17.42 -0.03 8.89
C ILE A 181 -16.98 -1.50 8.80
N ASN A 182 -16.25 -1.80 7.72
CA ASN A 182 -15.89 -3.15 7.28
C ASN A 182 -14.57 -3.66 7.90
N CYS A 183 -14.62 -4.84 8.54
CA CYS A 183 -13.51 -5.44 9.28
C CYS A 183 -13.07 -6.82 8.78
N THR A 184 -13.42 -7.19 7.55
CA THR A 184 -13.36 -8.59 7.11
C THR A 184 -11.95 -9.10 6.73
N GLY A 185 -10.90 -8.40 7.17
CA GLY A 185 -9.50 -8.75 6.91
C GLY A 185 -8.94 -8.08 5.66
N GLN A 186 -7.62 -8.16 5.51
CA GLN A 186 -6.93 -7.66 4.33
C GLN A 186 -6.58 -8.81 3.40
N LYS A 187 -6.60 -8.56 2.09
CA LYS A 187 -6.05 -9.48 1.10
C LYS A 187 -4.66 -9.00 0.68
N PRO A 188 -3.66 -9.90 0.60
CA PRO A 188 -2.36 -9.55 0.03
C PRO A 188 -2.53 -8.92 -1.35
N ASN A 189 -1.87 -7.77 -1.58
CA ASN A 189 -1.94 -7.08 -2.87
C ASN A 189 -0.85 -7.59 -3.82
N SER A 190 -0.95 -8.88 -4.17
CA SER A 190 0.07 -9.62 -4.92
C SER A 190 -0.34 -9.91 -6.37
N SER A 191 -1.51 -9.45 -6.82
CA SER A 191 -2.04 -9.73 -8.17
C SER A 191 -1.09 -9.26 -9.26
N ILE A 192 -0.30 -8.20 -9.01
CA ILE A 192 0.69 -7.68 -9.94
C ILE A 192 1.80 -8.72 -10.27
N LEU A 193 2.06 -9.68 -9.38
CA LEU A 193 3.04 -10.74 -9.57
C LEU A 193 2.50 -11.91 -10.42
N ALA A 194 1.18 -12.02 -10.58
CA ALA A 194 0.55 -13.17 -11.24
C ALA A 194 1.03 -13.38 -12.68
N THR A 195 1.36 -12.30 -13.39
CA THR A 195 1.86 -12.36 -14.77
C THR A 195 3.32 -12.79 -14.86
N LEU A 196 4.15 -12.40 -13.88
CA LEU A 196 5.60 -12.66 -13.89
C LEU A 196 5.93 -14.03 -13.27
N ALA A 197 5.37 -14.34 -12.10
CA ALA A 197 5.71 -15.53 -11.33
C ALA A 197 4.47 -16.11 -10.62
N PRO A 198 3.51 -16.69 -11.37
CA PRO A 198 2.25 -17.18 -10.82
C PRO A 198 2.43 -18.27 -9.75
N ALA A 199 3.50 -19.07 -9.81
CA ALA A 199 3.79 -20.10 -8.82
C ALA A 199 4.28 -19.54 -7.46
N SER A 200 4.71 -18.28 -7.44
CA SER A 200 5.24 -17.60 -6.26
C SER A 200 4.16 -17.02 -5.35
N THR A 201 2.89 -17.14 -5.70
CA THR A 201 1.77 -16.81 -4.80
C THR A 201 1.22 -18.09 -4.14
N SER A 202 0.84 -17.97 -2.88
CA SER A 202 0.12 -19.03 -2.14
C SER A 202 -1.36 -19.04 -2.52
N THR A 203 -2.08 -20.10 -2.15
CA THR A 203 -3.54 -20.18 -2.31
C THR A 203 -4.30 -19.08 -1.59
N LEU A 204 -3.70 -18.48 -0.55
CA LEU A 204 -4.23 -17.34 0.19
C LEU A 204 -3.76 -15.98 -0.36
N GLY A 205 -3.04 -15.96 -1.47
CA GLY A 205 -2.56 -14.75 -2.14
C GLY A 205 -1.24 -14.19 -1.61
N TYR A 206 -0.65 -14.71 -0.53
CA TYR A 206 0.66 -14.23 -0.06
C TYR A 206 1.79 -14.56 -1.05
N ILE A 207 2.76 -13.66 -1.19
CA ILE A 207 4.01 -13.92 -1.92
C ILE A 207 4.87 -14.86 -1.08
N LYS A 208 5.22 -16.01 -1.64
CA LYS A 208 6.16 -16.97 -1.05
C LYS A 208 7.56 -16.39 -1.17
N VAL A 209 8.29 -16.35 -0.06
CA VAL A 209 9.66 -15.82 -0.03
C VAL A 209 10.60 -16.79 0.69
N LYS A 210 11.86 -16.81 0.27
CA LYS A 210 12.95 -17.44 1.04
C LYS A 210 13.31 -16.59 2.27
N PRO A 211 14.09 -17.12 3.23
CA PRO A 211 14.60 -16.32 4.37
C PRO A 211 15.35 -15.05 3.96
N THR A 212 15.90 -15.01 2.74
CA THR A 212 16.59 -13.86 2.14
C THR A 212 15.66 -12.87 1.43
N LEU A 213 14.34 -13.04 1.52
CA LEU A 213 13.31 -12.22 0.86
C LEU A 213 13.32 -12.30 -0.68
N GLN A 214 13.86 -13.39 -1.25
CA GLN A 214 13.79 -13.73 -2.68
C GLN A 214 12.50 -14.48 -3.00
#